data_AF-A0A928NYQ7-F1
#
_entry.id   AF-A0A928NYQ7-F1
#
_cell.length_a   1.000
_cell.length_b   1.000
_cell.length_c   1.000
_cell.angle_alpha   90.00
_cell.angle_beta   90.00
_cell.angle_gamma   90.00
#
_symmetry.space_group_name_H-M   'P 1'
#
loop_
_entity.id
_entity.type
_entity.pdbx_description
1 polymer ?
#
loop_
_entity_poly.entity_id
_entity_poly.type
_entity_poly.pdbx_seq_one_letter_code
_entity_poly.pdbx_strand_id
1 'polypeptide(L)'
;MKRGKIFYIEKMGGYEVGSEQRSGRPAIVVSNDKCNAFSDVIEVVYLTTQPKNDLPTHIDIRSTQRASVALCEQINSVSVQRVGEYVATCTPYEMTMVDAALAISLGLEFEKPKEKAVSAAPAPKVAPKEEPKKAPAPETAIEIAKITAERDTYKALYESLFERMVAK
;
A
#
# COMPACT_ATOMS: atom_id res chain seq x y z
N MET A 1 19.02 8.97 3.90
CA MET A 1 17.62 8.94 4.41
C MET A 1 17.11 7.52 4.56
N LYS A 2 16.01 7.31 5.31
CA LYS A 2 15.32 6.02 5.38
C LYS A 2 13.89 6.12 4.86
N ARG A 3 13.42 5.08 4.18
CA ARG A 3 12.06 4.99 3.63
C ARG A 3 11.01 5.08 4.74
N GLY A 4 9.90 5.77 4.47
CA GLY A 4 8.80 5.99 5.40
C GLY A 4 9.04 7.06 6.47
N LYS A 5 10.21 7.68 6.49
CA LYS A 5 10.43 8.89 7.30
C LYS A 5 9.82 10.10 6.62
N ILE A 6 9.28 11.02 7.43
CA ILE A 6 8.67 12.26 6.99
C ILE A 6 9.59 13.41 7.38
N PHE A 7 9.97 14.22 6.41
CA PHE A 7 10.81 15.40 6.61
C PHE A 7 10.15 16.63 6.00
N TYR A 8 10.46 17.80 6.54
CA TYR A 8 10.11 19.06 5.91
C TYR A 8 11.05 19.33 4.74
N ILE A 9 10.49 19.56 3.55
CA ILE A 9 11.28 19.88 2.36
C ILE A 9 11.30 21.39 2.21
N GLU A 10 12.50 21.95 2.32
CA GLU A 10 12.77 23.37 2.17
C GLU A 10 12.31 23.88 0.81
N LYS A 11 11.72 25.06 0.83
CA LYS A 11 11.36 25.79 -0.39
C LYS A 11 12.63 26.43 -0.93
N MET A 12 13.18 25.85 -1.99
CA MET A 12 14.24 26.49 -2.77
C MET A 12 13.58 27.08 -4.01
N GLY A 13 13.95 28.32 -4.36
CA GLY A 13 13.37 29.03 -5.50
C GLY A 13 13.22 28.11 -6.72
N GLY A 14 11.98 27.92 -7.17
CA GLY A 14 11.60 26.88 -8.11
C GLY A 14 10.43 27.30 -8.98
N TYR A 15 10.51 26.89 -10.24
CA TYR A 15 9.56 27.19 -11.32
C TYR A 15 8.49 26.09 -11.37
N GLU A 16 7.73 25.88 -10.29
CA GLU A 16 6.59 24.97 -10.36
C GLU A 16 5.51 25.58 -11.26
N VAL A 17 5.14 24.90 -12.35
CA VAL A 17 4.16 25.40 -13.32
C VAL A 17 2.82 24.69 -13.14
N GLY A 18 1.73 25.45 -13.17
CA GLY A 18 0.37 24.90 -13.10
C GLY A 18 0.07 24.20 -11.77
N SER A 19 -0.29 22.92 -11.83
CA SER A 19 -0.72 22.10 -10.69
C SER A 19 0.38 21.20 -10.12
N GLU A 20 1.63 21.43 -10.51
CA GLU A 20 2.79 20.78 -9.89
C GLU A 20 2.86 21.11 -8.41
N GLN A 21 3.24 20.12 -7.59
CA GLN A 21 3.30 20.34 -6.17
C GLN A 21 4.46 21.26 -5.79
N ARG A 22 4.12 22.32 -5.06
CA ARG A 22 5.10 23.27 -4.57
C ARG A 22 5.85 22.74 -3.37
N SER A 23 7.15 23.01 -3.36
CA SER A 23 8.03 22.79 -2.21
C SER A 23 7.66 23.65 -0.99
N GLY A 24 8.31 23.44 0.17
CA GLY A 24 7.96 24.12 1.42
C GLY A 24 6.85 23.42 2.19
N ARG A 25 6.93 22.09 2.30
CA ARG A 25 5.93 21.26 2.99
C ARG A 25 6.53 19.91 3.41
N PRO A 26 5.91 19.21 4.37
CA PRO A 26 6.31 17.85 4.73
C PRO A 26 6.20 16.88 3.55
N ALA A 27 7.12 15.92 3.47
CA ALA A 27 7.10 14.86 2.46
C ALA A 27 7.58 13.53 3.06
N ILE A 28 6.99 12.43 2.58
CA ILE A 28 7.38 11.05 2.92
C ILE A 28 8.50 10.62 1.97
N VAL A 29 9.57 10.04 2.51
CA VAL A 29 10.61 9.38 1.69
C VAL A 29 10.08 8.04 1.19
N VAL A 30 9.94 7.89 -0.13
CA VAL A 30 9.39 6.66 -0.76
C VAL A 30 10.44 5.84 -1.49
N SER A 31 11.58 6.45 -1.83
CA SER A 31 12.73 5.76 -2.43
C SER A 31 13.29 4.67 -1.50
N ASN A 32 13.83 3.62 -2.11
CA ASN A 32 14.41 2.50 -1.37
C ASN A 32 15.67 2.92 -0.58
N ASP A 33 15.89 2.26 0.55
CA ASP A 33 16.99 2.56 1.48
C ASP A 33 18.38 2.42 0.87
N LYS A 34 18.56 1.54 -0.11
CA LYS A 34 19.85 1.34 -0.77
C LYS A 34 20.18 2.56 -1.62
N CYS A 35 19.26 3.04 -2.45
CA CYS A 35 19.42 4.28 -3.20
C CYS A 35 19.64 5.47 -2.25
N ASN A 36 18.90 5.55 -1.15
CA ASN A 36 19.03 6.64 -0.17
C ASN A 36 20.38 6.68 0.57
N ALA A 37 21.19 5.62 0.49
CA ALA A 37 22.51 5.54 1.10
C ALA A 37 23.63 5.99 0.17
N PHE A 38 23.42 5.93 -1.15
CA PHE A 38 24.44 6.23 -2.16
C PHE A 38 24.11 7.44 -3.04
N SER A 39 22.84 7.86 -3.08
CA SER A 39 22.37 8.98 -3.92
C SER A 39 22.18 10.24 -3.09
N ASP A 40 22.61 11.37 -3.64
CA ASP A 40 22.32 12.71 -3.12
C ASP A 40 20.90 13.20 -3.49
N VAL A 41 20.15 12.37 -4.21
CA VAL A 41 18.76 12.60 -4.59
C VAL A 41 17.89 11.48 -4.03
N ILE A 42 16.79 11.87 -3.40
CA ILE A 42 15.77 10.96 -2.85
C ILE A 42 14.42 11.20 -3.55
N GLU A 43 13.56 10.18 -3.56
CA GLU A 43 12.20 10.31 -4.07
C GLU A 43 11.25 10.50 -2.90
N VAL A 44 10.40 11.51 -3.00
CA VAL A 44 9.47 11.89 -1.96
C VAL A 44 8.07 12.09 -2.50
N VAL A 45 7.09 11.89 -1.62
CA VAL A 45 5.69 12.23 -1.84
C VAL A 45 5.29 13.33 -0.86
N TYR A 46 4.81 14.44 -1.39
CA TYR A 46 4.42 15.58 -0.56
C TYR A 46 3.08 15.35 0.17
N LEU A 47 2.98 15.95 1.34
CA LEU A 47 1.76 15.97 2.15
C LEU A 47 0.98 17.28 1.94
N THR A 48 -0.34 17.18 1.99
CA THR A 48 -1.25 18.34 2.01
C THR A 48 -2.25 18.20 3.15
N THR A 49 -2.59 19.32 3.78
CA THR A 49 -3.64 19.40 4.80
C THR A 49 -4.96 19.91 4.24
N GLN A 50 -4.95 20.32 2.96
CA GLN A 50 -6.16 20.72 2.25
C GLN A 50 -6.97 19.49 1.85
N PRO A 51 -8.30 19.53 1.97
CA PRO A 51 -9.15 18.45 1.50
C PRO A 51 -8.96 18.25 -0.01
N LYS A 52 -8.96 16.99 -0.44
CA LYS A 52 -8.81 16.58 -1.83
C LYS A 52 -9.96 15.64 -2.23
N ASN A 53 -10.18 15.52 -3.52
CA ASN A 53 -11.10 14.54 -4.07
C ASN A 53 -10.64 13.14 -3.68
N ASP A 54 -11.57 12.19 -3.62
CA ASP A 54 -11.23 10.82 -3.31
C ASP A 54 -10.63 10.15 -4.56
N LEU A 55 -9.30 10.02 -4.58
CA LEU A 55 -8.55 9.32 -5.63
C LEU A 55 -7.82 8.14 -4.98
N PRO A 56 -7.65 7.01 -5.69
CA PRO A 56 -6.93 5.85 -5.16
C PRO A 56 -5.44 6.12 -4.89
N THR A 57 -4.92 7.26 -5.37
CA THR A 57 -3.55 7.74 -5.11
C THR A 57 -3.45 8.64 -3.88
N HIS A 58 -4.57 9.02 -3.27
CA HIS A 58 -4.60 9.86 -2.08
C HIS A 58 -4.69 8.99 -0.82
N ILE A 59 -3.69 9.11 0.05
CA ILE A 59 -3.61 8.30 1.27
C ILE A 59 -3.59 9.19 2.49
N ASP A 60 -4.47 8.92 3.44
CA ASP A 60 -4.50 9.60 4.73
C ASP A 60 -3.31 9.20 5.60
N ILE A 61 -2.59 10.19 6.08
CA ILE A 61 -1.45 10.08 7.00
C ILE A 61 -1.82 10.75 8.30
N ARG A 62 -1.82 9.94 9.37
CA ARG A 62 -2.16 10.32 10.74
C ARG A 62 -0.95 10.30 11.67
N SER A 63 0.20 9.81 11.19
CA SER A 63 1.47 9.85 11.92
C SER A 63 2.03 11.26 12.14
N THR A 64 1.57 12.25 11.39
CA THR A 64 1.94 13.66 11.59
C THR A 64 1.03 14.34 12.62
N GLN A 65 1.52 15.40 13.28
CA GLN A 65 0.74 16.15 14.27
C GLN A 65 -0.63 16.64 13.74
N ARG A 66 -0.68 16.94 12.43
CA ARG A 66 -1.91 17.28 11.72
C ARG A 66 -2.23 16.20 10.71
N ALA A 67 -3.48 15.74 10.68
CA ALA A 67 -3.97 14.84 9.64
C ALA A 67 -3.69 15.44 8.26
N SER A 68 -3.02 14.66 7.42
CA SER A 68 -2.54 15.09 6.11
C SER A 68 -2.82 14.01 5.08
N VAL A 69 -2.92 14.39 3.82
CA VAL A 69 -3.10 13.49 2.67
C VAL A 69 -1.78 13.44 1.89
N ALA A 70 -1.28 12.23 1.62
CA ALA A 70 -0.17 11.99 0.70
C ALA A 70 -0.71 11.92 -0.74
N LEU A 71 -0.05 12.65 -1.64
CA LEU A 71 -0.42 12.73 -3.06
C LEU A 71 0.49 11.83 -3.89
N CYS A 72 0.20 10.52 -3.91
CA CYS A 72 1.09 9.54 -4.53
C CYS A 72 1.16 9.65 -6.06
N GLU A 73 0.27 10.40 -6.69
CA GLU A 73 0.32 10.73 -8.12
C GLU A 73 1.40 11.75 -8.49
N GLN A 74 1.95 12.47 -7.51
CA GLN A 74 2.99 13.46 -7.71
C GLN A 74 4.24 13.08 -6.91
N ILE A 75 5.01 12.13 -7.44
CA ILE A 75 6.32 11.75 -6.90
C ILE A 75 7.35 12.78 -7.35
N ASN A 76 8.17 13.29 -6.42
CA ASN A 76 9.21 14.26 -6.72
C ASN A 76 10.59 13.76 -6.32
N SER A 77 11.55 13.92 -7.21
CA SER A 77 12.97 13.75 -6.90
C SER A 77 13.52 15.02 -6.27
N VAL A 78 14.07 14.90 -5.07
CA VAL A 78 14.52 16.03 -4.25
C VAL A 78 15.97 15.78 -3.81
N SER A 79 16.81 16.81 -3.95
CA SER A 79 18.17 16.79 -3.41
C SER A 79 18.14 16.72 -1.88
N VAL A 80 19.01 15.90 -1.29
CA VAL A 80 19.18 15.77 0.16
C VAL A 80 19.48 17.11 0.83
N GLN A 81 20.11 18.05 0.12
CA GLN A 81 20.39 19.41 0.61
C GLN A 81 19.12 20.23 0.91
N ARG A 82 17.99 19.89 0.29
CA ARG A 82 16.70 20.56 0.53
C ARG A 82 15.91 19.93 1.68
N VAL A 83 16.41 18.85 2.27
CA VAL A 83 15.69 18.16 3.33
C VAL A 83 16.08 18.77 4.65
N GLY A 84 15.11 19.41 5.28
CA GLY A 84 15.25 20.05 6.57
C GLY A 84 14.87 19.11 7.71
N GLU A 85 14.05 19.63 8.61
CA GLU A 85 13.74 18.98 9.89
C GLU A 85 12.96 17.67 9.73
N TYR A 86 13.26 16.73 10.63
CA TYR A 86 12.47 15.52 10.80
C TYR A 86 11.11 15.87 11.42
N VAL A 87 10.04 15.34 10.83
CA VAL A 87 8.66 15.60 11.29
C VAL A 87 8.10 14.38 12.03
N ALA A 88 8.12 13.22 11.38
CA ALA A 88 7.49 12.01 11.88
C ALA A 88 7.96 10.77 11.11
N THR A 89 7.39 9.60 11.42
CA THR A 89 7.61 8.35 10.68
C THR A 89 6.29 7.68 10.46
N CYS A 90 6.02 7.26 9.23
CA CYS A 90 4.80 6.54 8.87
C CYS A 90 4.75 5.21 9.61
N THR A 91 3.54 4.83 10.01
CA THR A 91 3.26 3.48 10.50
C THR A 91 3.45 2.45 9.39
N PRO A 92 3.68 1.17 9.72
CA PRO A 92 3.73 0.10 8.73
C PRO A 92 2.46 0.04 7.86
N TYR A 93 1.29 0.26 8.46
CA TYR A 93 0.01 0.28 7.74
C TYR A 93 -0.05 1.42 6.70
N GLU A 94 0.28 2.65 7.11
CA GLU A 94 0.34 3.78 6.16
C GLU A 94 1.32 3.51 5.03
N MET A 95 2.48 2.91 5.32
CA MET A 95 3.44 2.55 4.27
C MET A 95 2.89 1.51 3.30
N THR A 96 2.14 0.50 3.76
CA THR A 96 1.50 -0.46 2.84
C THR A 96 0.48 0.20 1.92
N MET A 97 -0.26 1.18 2.42
CA MET A 97 -1.24 1.94 1.64
C MET A 97 -0.55 2.88 0.64
N VAL A 98 0.54 3.53 1.06
CA VAL A 98 1.38 4.35 0.16
C VAL A 98 1.98 3.49 -0.95
N ASP A 99 2.44 2.27 -0.65
CA ASP A 99 3.00 1.36 -1.67
C ASP A 99 1.95 0.97 -2.70
N ALA A 100 0.73 0.66 -2.26
CA ALA A 100 -0.40 0.37 -3.15
C ALA A 100 -0.80 1.60 -3.99
N ALA A 101 -0.81 2.80 -3.40
CA ALA A 101 -1.14 4.03 -4.11
C ALA A 101 -0.09 4.39 -5.17
N LEU A 102 1.21 4.23 -4.86
CA LEU A 102 2.31 4.40 -5.80
C LEU A 102 2.24 3.40 -6.95
N ALA A 103 1.88 2.15 -6.64
CA ALA A 103 1.64 1.12 -7.64
C ALA A 103 0.58 1.55 -8.66
N ILE A 104 -0.59 1.96 -8.15
CA ILE A 104 -1.73 2.42 -8.95
C ILE A 104 -1.34 3.64 -9.77
N SER A 105 -0.65 4.62 -9.16
CA SER A 105 -0.21 5.82 -9.86
C SER A 105 0.71 5.53 -11.04
N LEU A 106 1.60 4.55 -10.91
CA LEU A 106 2.59 4.21 -11.94
C LEU A 106 2.10 3.09 -12.88
N GLY A 107 0.87 2.58 -12.69
CA GLY A 107 0.34 1.46 -13.46
C GLY A 107 1.12 0.15 -13.25
N LEU A 108 1.70 -0.04 -12.07
CA LEU A 108 2.47 -1.23 -11.73
C LEU A 108 1.56 -2.31 -11.15
N GLU A 109 1.55 -3.49 -11.80
CA GLU A 109 0.87 -4.66 -11.28
C GLU A 109 1.74 -5.35 -10.22
N PHE A 110 1.30 -5.31 -8.97
CA PHE A 110 1.89 -6.17 -7.95
C PHE A 110 1.17 -7.51 -8.03
N GLU A 111 1.85 -8.52 -8.59
CA GLU A 111 1.44 -9.90 -8.36
C GLU A 111 1.39 -10.09 -6.85
N LYS A 112 0.20 -10.42 -6.31
CA LYS A 112 0.12 -10.98 -4.96
C LYS A 112 1.15 -12.09 -4.91
N PRO A 113 2.03 -12.16 -3.89
CA PRO A 113 2.92 -13.29 -3.76
C PRO A 113 2.07 -14.53 -3.89
N LYS A 114 2.25 -15.30 -4.97
CA LYS A 114 1.73 -16.66 -5.02
C LYS A 114 2.28 -17.28 -3.74
N GLU A 115 1.40 -17.66 -2.82
CA GLU A 115 1.80 -18.37 -1.62
C GLU A 115 2.77 -19.44 -2.10
N LYS A 116 4.04 -19.28 -1.75
CA LYS A 116 5.03 -20.30 -2.08
C LYS A 116 4.55 -21.49 -1.26
N ALA A 117 3.86 -22.42 -1.92
CA ALA A 117 3.69 -23.76 -1.43
C ALA A 117 5.06 -24.17 -0.89
N VAL A 118 5.12 -24.43 0.41
CA VAL A 118 6.33 -24.84 1.08
C VAL A 118 6.67 -26.21 0.50
N SER A 119 7.42 -26.23 -0.61
CA SER A 119 7.90 -27.48 -1.18
C SER A 119 9.08 -27.92 -0.31
N ALA A 120 8.81 -28.90 0.54
CA ALA A 120 9.83 -29.73 1.15
C ALA A 120 10.84 -30.21 0.08
N ALA A 121 12.11 -30.31 0.49
CA ALA A 121 13.25 -30.71 -0.32
C ALA A 121 13.05 -32.08 -1.05
N PRO A 122 13.84 -32.38 -2.10
CA PRO A 122 13.41 -33.18 -3.24
C PRO A 122 13.66 -34.69 -3.07
N ALA A 123 12.75 -35.51 -3.62
CA ALA A 123 12.95 -36.92 -3.90
C ALA A 123 12.60 -37.22 -5.38
N PRO A 124 13.19 -38.26 -6.00
CA PRO A 124 13.70 -38.21 -7.38
C PRO A 124 12.66 -38.40 -8.48
N LYS A 125 13.03 -37.88 -9.65
CA LYS A 125 12.31 -37.88 -10.93
C LYS A 125 11.85 -39.27 -11.37
N VAL A 126 10.55 -39.41 -11.67
CA VAL A 126 10.02 -40.39 -12.63
C VAL A 126 9.06 -39.65 -13.57
N ALA A 127 9.24 -39.89 -14.88
CA ALA A 127 8.60 -39.20 -16.00
C ALA A 127 7.13 -39.68 -16.26
N PRO A 128 6.37 -39.04 -17.17
CA PRO A 128 4.95 -38.72 -17.02
C PRO A 128 3.98 -39.79 -17.56
N LYS A 129 2.77 -39.87 -16.99
CA LYS A 129 1.57 -40.44 -17.65
C LYS A 129 0.31 -39.60 -17.35
N GLU A 130 -0.49 -39.43 -18.40
CA GLU A 130 -1.65 -38.56 -18.57
C GLU A 130 -2.84 -38.79 -17.62
N GLU A 131 -3.67 -37.75 -17.46
CA GLU A 131 -4.91 -37.67 -16.67
C GLU A 131 -5.97 -38.73 -17.04
N PRO A 132 -6.90 -39.02 -16.12
CA PRO A 132 -8.25 -38.47 -16.34
C PRO A 132 -8.88 -37.85 -15.08
N LYS A 133 -9.65 -36.77 -15.31
CA LYS A 133 -10.49 -36.03 -14.35
C LYS A 133 -11.28 -36.95 -13.41
N LYS A 134 -11.09 -36.81 -12.10
CA LYS A 134 -11.90 -37.47 -11.06
C LYS A 134 -12.45 -36.43 -10.07
N ALA A 135 -13.74 -36.57 -9.75
CA ALA A 135 -14.53 -35.69 -8.88
C ALA A 135 -13.81 -35.32 -7.56
N PRO A 136 -14.10 -34.14 -6.97
CA PRO A 136 -13.42 -33.69 -5.75
C PRO A 136 -13.59 -34.71 -4.61
N ALA A 137 -12.49 -34.99 -3.93
CA ALA A 137 -12.41 -35.91 -2.82
C ALA A 137 -13.35 -35.50 -1.66
N PRO A 138 -13.86 -36.46 -0.86
CA PRO A 138 -14.83 -36.18 0.21
C PRO A 138 -14.29 -35.22 1.29
N GLU A 139 -12.97 -35.11 1.43
CA GLU A 139 -12.31 -34.20 2.38
C GLU A 139 -12.52 -32.72 2.03
N THR A 140 -12.57 -32.38 0.73
CA THR A 140 -12.80 -31.01 0.26
C THR A 140 -14.26 -30.56 0.43
N ALA A 141 -15.21 -31.49 0.37
CA ALA A 141 -16.63 -31.18 0.54
C ALA A 141 -16.97 -30.79 1.98
N ILE A 142 -16.31 -31.41 2.97
CA ILE A 142 -16.48 -31.08 4.39
C ILE A 142 -15.93 -29.68 4.69
N GLU A 143 -14.80 -29.34 4.10
CA GLU A 143 -14.17 -28.02 4.27
C GLU A 143 -14.99 -26.90 3.61
N ILE A 144 -15.52 -27.14 2.40
CA ILE A 144 -16.45 -26.21 1.73
C ILE A 144 -17.74 -26.04 2.56
N ALA A 145 -18.27 -27.11 3.15
CA ALA A 145 -19.48 -27.03 3.98
C ALA A 145 -19.26 -26.20 5.26
N LYS A 146 -18.10 -26.35 5.91
CA LYS A 146 -17.71 -25.54 7.08
C LYS A 146 -17.57 -24.06 6.71
N ILE A 147 -16.84 -23.76 5.64
CA ILE A 147 -16.63 -22.38 5.15
C ILE A 147 -17.96 -21.73 4.76
N THR A 148 -18.86 -22.49 4.14
CA THR A 148 -20.19 -21.98 3.75
C THR A 148 -21.06 -21.67 4.96
N ALA A 149 -21.07 -22.55 5.97
CA ALA A 149 -21.80 -22.32 7.21
C ALA A 149 -21.28 -21.09 7.97
N GLU A 150 -19.96 -20.94 8.09
CA GLU A 150 -19.36 -19.76 8.72
C GLU A 150 -19.74 -18.48 7.98
N ARG A 151 -19.61 -18.45 6.65
CA ARG A 151 -20.03 -17.30 5.81
C ARG A 151 -21.49 -16.93 6.05
N ASP A 152 -22.40 -17.91 6.09
CA ASP A 152 -23.83 -17.67 6.23
C ASP A 152 -24.20 -17.15 7.63
N THR A 153 -23.51 -17.63 8.67
CA THR A 153 -23.70 -17.09 10.03
C THR A 153 -23.26 -15.63 10.13
N TYR A 154 -22.09 -15.27 9.57
CA TYR A 154 -21.61 -13.89 9.58
C TYR A 154 -22.51 -12.98 8.75
N LYS A 155 -23.00 -13.45 7.59
CA LYS A 155 -23.92 -12.70 6.74
C LYS A 155 -25.23 -12.39 7.47
N ALA A 156 -25.84 -13.36 8.13
CA ALA A 156 -27.05 -13.15 8.91
C ALA A 156 -26.85 -12.15 10.06
N LEU A 157 -25.70 -12.21 10.74
CA LEU A 157 -25.37 -11.28 11.82
C LEU A 157 -25.23 -9.84 11.28
N TYR A 158 -24.58 -9.69 10.12
CA TYR A 158 -24.42 -8.40 9.45
C TYR A 158 -25.75 -7.81 8.97
N GLU A 159 -26.59 -8.64 8.35
CA GLU A 159 -27.93 -8.24 7.89
C GLU A 159 -28.81 -7.81 9.08
N SER A 160 -28.76 -8.54 10.20
CA SER A 160 -29.50 -8.17 11.42
C SER A 160 -29.04 -6.84 12.04
N LEU A 161 -27.72 -6.57 12.02
CA LEU A 161 -27.14 -5.30 12.46
C LEU A 161 -27.55 -4.16 11.53
N PHE A 162 -27.56 -4.42 10.21
CA PHE A 162 -27.93 -3.46 9.20
C PHE A 162 -29.42 -3.10 9.31
N GLU A 163 -30.32 -4.08 9.42
CA GLU A 163 -31.75 -3.84 9.66
C GLU A 163 -31.98 -3.01 10.94
N ARG A 164 -31.23 -3.29 12.01
CA ARG A 164 -31.34 -2.55 13.27
C ARG A 164 -30.82 -1.11 13.18
N MET A 165 -29.87 -0.83 12.29
CA MET A 165 -29.38 0.53 12.02
C MET A 165 -30.32 1.31 11.10
N VAL A 166 -30.98 0.64 10.15
CA VAL A 166 -31.87 1.27 9.17
C VAL A 166 -33.29 1.45 9.71
N ALA A 167 -33.71 0.69 10.72
CA ALA A 167 -35.03 0.81 11.36
C ALA A 167 -35.19 1.98 12.36
N LYS A 168 -34.59 3.15 12.07
CA LYS A 168 -34.81 4.40 12.81
C LYS A 168 -35.60 5.41 11.98
#